data_AF-A0A934MBY5-F1
#
_entry.id   AF-A0A934MBY5-F1
#
_cell.length_a   1.000
_cell.length_b   1.000
_cell.length_c   1.000
_cell.angle_alpha   90.00
_cell.angle_beta   90.00
_cell.angle_gamma   90.00
#
_symmetry.space_group_name_H-M   'P 1'
#
loop_
_entity.id
_entity.type
_entity.pdbx_description
1 polymer ?
#
loop_
_entity_poly.entity_id
_entity_poly.type
_entity_poly.pdbx_seq_one_letter_code
_entity_poly.pdbx_strand_id
1 'polypeptide(L)'
;MNHAEIPGGGFRIGYLAVGTGALALILAMVHIFGGPFTPQQPVGVSIGEIAGDIRASAWRALTGAPQPEPEPRGWDIDRILLLAAPVTGAVAIVLSVVSLILRDPPRLGAYGTMMGLSAIVFQFVWWIVVLIAAVLLLVSIIENMGDIFGGLFGGFWGG
;
A
#
# COMPACT_ATOMS: atom_id res chain seq x y z
N MET A 1 -15.24 2.36 53.04
CA MET A 1 -14.95 1.06 52.40
C MET A 1 -14.74 1.29 50.91
N ASN A 2 -13.47 1.14 50.51
CA ASN A 2 -12.87 0.98 49.18
C ASN A 2 -13.01 2.10 48.14
N HIS A 3 -12.13 3.09 48.29
CA HIS A 3 -11.53 3.81 47.18
C HIS A 3 -10.68 2.82 46.38
N ALA A 4 -11.10 2.48 45.16
CA ALA A 4 -10.27 1.72 44.23
C ALA A 4 -9.17 2.64 43.69
N GLU A 5 -8.01 2.63 44.37
CA GLU A 5 -6.77 3.16 43.83
C GLU A 5 -6.40 2.33 42.59
N ILE A 6 -6.50 2.92 41.40
CA ILE A 6 -5.91 2.35 40.17
C ILE A 6 -4.43 2.74 40.19
N PRO A 7 -3.49 1.81 40.46
CA PRO A 7 -2.08 2.15 40.60
C PRO A 7 -1.41 2.17 39.22
N GLY A 8 -0.78 3.30 38.85
CA GLY A 8 0.33 3.36 37.89
C GLY A 8 0.09 2.96 36.42
N GLY A 9 -1.16 2.77 35.98
CA GLY A 9 -1.46 2.26 34.63
C GLY A 9 -1.28 3.23 33.46
N GLY A 10 -1.52 4.54 33.67
CA GLY A 10 -1.56 5.54 32.59
C GLY A 10 -0.22 5.71 31.87
N PHE A 11 0.86 5.97 32.62
CA PHE A 11 2.21 6.18 32.05
C PHE A 11 2.63 5.05 31.09
N ARG A 12 2.22 3.82 31.36
CA ARG A 12 2.49 2.66 30.49
C ARG A 12 1.74 2.74 29.14
N ILE A 13 0.52 3.24 29.11
CA ILE A 13 -0.32 3.33 27.90
C ILE A 13 0.24 4.40 26.94
N GLY A 14 0.67 5.55 27.45
CA GLY A 14 1.28 6.60 26.62
C GLY A 14 2.55 6.12 25.90
N TYR A 15 3.44 5.41 26.60
CA TYR A 15 4.63 4.81 26.00
C TYR A 15 4.29 3.71 24.99
N LEU A 16 3.25 2.90 25.24
CA LEU A 16 2.77 1.90 24.29
C LEU A 16 2.20 2.55 23.02
N ALA A 17 1.50 3.68 23.13
CA ALA A 17 0.98 4.42 21.98
C ALA A 17 2.11 5.00 21.11
N VAL A 18 3.14 5.59 21.73
CA VAL A 18 4.32 6.09 21.00
C VAL A 18 5.09 4.94 20.36
N GLY A 19 5.31 3.84 21.09
CA GLY A 19 6.01 2.66 20.59
C GLY A 19 5.30 2.01 19.41
N THR A 20 3.97 1.86 19.48
CA THR A 20 3.16 1.32 18.37
C THR A 20 3.15 2.25 17.16
N GLY A 21 3.09 3.57 17.36
CA GLY A 21 3.18 4.55 16.26
C GLY A 21 4.54 4.52 15.55
N ALA A 22 5.63 4.47 16.33
CA ALA A 22 6.98 4.33 15.78
C ALA A 22 7.14 3.02 15.00
N LEU A 23 6.59 1.91 15.53
CA LEU A 23 6.62 0.61 14.86
C LEU A 23 5.81 0.61 13.55
N ALA A 24 4.64 1.27 13.53
CA ALA A 24 3.83 1.43 12.32
C ALA A 24 4.59 2.20 11.23
N LEU A 25 5.30 3.28 11.60
CA LEU A 25 6.11 4.04 10.66
C LEU A 25 7.27 3.21 10.11
N ILE A 26 7.97 2.46 10.97
CA ILE A 26 9.05 1.56 10.55
C ILE A 26 8.51 0.49 9.57
N LEU A 27 7.37 -0.14 9.88
CA LEU A 27 6.76 -1.12 8.98
C LEU A 27 6.38 -0.51 7.63
N ALA A 28 5.82 0.70 7.61
CA ALA A 28 5.52 1.42 6.38
C ALA A 28 6.80 1.68 5.56
N MET A 29 7.89 2.11 6.22
CA MET A 29 9.18 2.31 5.55
C MET A 29 9.78 1.01 5.02
N VAL A 30 9.74 -0.09 5.79
CA VAL A 30 10.25 -1.39 5.34
C VAL A 30 9.45 -1.89 4.13
N HIS A 31 8.13 -1.72 4.13
CA HIS A 31 7.29 -2.10 2.99
C HIS A 31 7.62 -1.28 1.74
N ILE A 32 7.86 0.03 1.90
CA ILE A 32 8.13 0.94 0.78
C ILE A 32 9.55 0.76 0.23
N PHE A 33 10.57 0.70 1.09
CA PHE A 33 11.98 0.69 0.69
C PHE A 33 12.61 -0.70 0.63
N GLY A 34 12.03 -1.70 1.30
CA GLY A 34 12.55 -3.08 1.31
C GLY A 34 12.39 -3.78 -0.04
N GLY A 35 11.55 -3.23 -0.93
CA GLY A 35 11.21 -3.88 -2.19
C GLY A 35 10.34 -5.12 -1.97
N PRO A 36 9.84 -5.73 -3.05
CA PRO A 36 9.06 -6.95 -2.95
C PRO A 36 9.95 -8.09 -2.47
N PHE A 37 9.62 -8.64 -1.30
CA PHE A 37 10.33 -9.77 -0.72
C PHE A 37 9.98 -11.08 -1.42
N THR A 38 8.91 -11.08 -2.21
CA THR A 38 8.45 -12.22 -2.98
C THR A 38 8.88 -12.07 -4.45
N PRO A 39 9.39 -13.14 -5.11
CA PRO A 39 9.72 -13.10 -6.52
C PRO A 39 8.51 -12.70 -7.35
N GLN A 40 8.62 -11.59 -8.09
CA GLN A 40 7.56 -11.15 -9.00
C GLN A 40 7.85 -11.63 -10.41
N GLN A 41 6.80 -12.06 -11.11
CA GLN A 41 6.89 -12.31 -12.53
C GLN A 41 7.25 -11.01 -13.28
N PRO A 42 8.06 -11.08 -14.35
CA PRO A 42 8.33 -9.91 -15.17
C PRO A 42 7.03 -9.32 -15.71
N VAL A 43 6.86 -8.01 -15.61
CA VAL A 43 5.62 -7.29 -16.00
C VAL A 43 5.17 -7.67 -17.42
N GLY A 44 6.10 -7.81 -18.36
CA GLY A 44 5.79 -8.23 -19.74
C GLY A 44 5.21 -9.64 -19.86
N VAL A 45 5.63 -10.59 -19.02
CA VAL A 45 5.10 -11.95 -18.97
C VAL A 45 3.69 -11.93 -18.38
N SER A 46 3.49 -11.22 -17.27
CA SER A 46 2.17 -11.08 -16.66
C SER A 46 1.15 -10.42 -17.57
N ILE A 47 1.53 -9.37 -18.31
CA ILE A 47 0.65 -8.72 -19.29
C ILE A 47 0.29 -9.69 -20.42
N GLY A 48 1.26 -10.47 -20.92
CA GLY A 48 1.05 -11.46 -21.97
C GLY A 48 0.10 -12.59 -21.54
N GLU A 49 0.27 -13.10 -20.33
CA GLU A 49 -0.59 -14.12 -19.73
C GLU A 49 -2.03 -13.61 -19.56
N ILE A 50 -2.19 -12.41 -18.99
CA ILE A 50 -3.51 -11.75 -18.86
C ILE A 50 -4.17 -11.54 -20.22
N ALA A 51 -3.43 -11.10 -21.25
CA ALA A 51 -3.97 -10.93 -22.60
C ALA A 51 -4.41 -12.27 -23.22
N GLY A 52 -3.65 -13.34 -22.99
CA GLY A 52 -4.00 -14.70 -23.38
C GLY A 52 -5.27 -15.19 -22.68
N ASP A 53 -5.37 -14.96 -21.38
CA ASP A 53 -6.52 -15.34 -20.56
C ASP A 53 -7.78 -14.59 -20.95
N ILE A 54 -7.69 -13.30 -21.28
CA ILE A 54 -8.82 -12.51 -21.79
C ILE A 54 -9.32 -13.10 -23.11
N ARG A 55 -8.42 -13.42 -24.05
CA ARG A 55 -8.80 -14.06 -25.32
C ARG A 55 -9.46 -15.41 -25.10
N ALA A 56 -8.88 -16.25 -24.25
CA ALA A 56 -9.41 -17.57 -23.96
C ALA A 56 -10.77 -17.49 -23.25
N SER A 57 -10.92 -16.54 -22.32
CA SER A 57 -12.17 -16.29 -21.59
C SER A 57 -13.27 -15.74 -22.51
N ALA A 58 -12.94 -14.84 -23.43
CA ALA A 58 -13.87 -14.36 -24.46
C ALA A 58 -14.33 -15.50 -25.37
N TRP A 59 -13.41 -16.39 -25.78
CA TRP A 59 -13.76 -17.55 -26.59
C TRP A 59 -14.68 -18.53 -25.84
N ARG A 60 -14.40 -18.83 -24.56
CA ARG A 60 -15.25 -19.70 -23.72
C ARG A 60 -16.62 -19.09 -23.46
N ALA A 61 -16.71 -17.78 -23.26
CA ALA A 61 -17.99 -17.08 -23.11
C ALA A 61 -18.85 -17.17 -24.37
N LEU A 62 -18.23 -17.09 -25.56
CA LEU A 62 -18.93 -17.25 -26.85
C LEU A 62 -19.37 -18.69 -27.11
N THR A 63 -18.61 -19.67 -26.64
CA THR A 63 -18.92 -21.10 -26.82
C THR A 63 -19.76 -21.71 -25.69
N GLY A 64 -20.09 -20.93 -24.64
CA GLY A 64 -20.85 -21.38 -23.49
C GLY A 64 -20.10 -22.36 -22.58
N ALA A 65 -18.77 -22.43 -22.69
CA ALA A 65 -17.95 -23.31 -21.87
C ALA A 65 -17.82 -22.78 -20.42
N PRO A 66 -17.70 -23.66 -19.41
CA PRO A 66 -17.52 -23.23 -18.02
C PRO A 66 -16.28 -22.35 -17.85
N GLN A 67 -16.39 -21.29 -17.05
CA GLN A 67 -15.20 -20.53 -16.65
C GLN A 67 -14.43 -21.29 -15.57
N PRO A 68 -13.07 -21.21 -15.59
CA PRO A 68 -12.24 -21.69 -14.48
C PRO A 68 -12.59 -20.98 -13.17
N GLU A 69 -12.58 -21.70 -12.06
CA GLU A 69 -12.78 -21.10 -10.74
C GLU A 69 -11.58 -20.20 -10.36
N PRO A 70 -11.80 -19.08 -9.67
CA PRO A 70 -10.70 -18.21 -9.23
C PRO A 70 -9.74 -18.97 -8.31
N GLU A 71 -8.47 -19.09 -8.72
CA GLU A 71 -7.46 -19.68 -7.84
C GLU A 71 -7.24 -18.79 -6.61
N PRO A 72 -7.22 -19.36 -5.38
CA PRO A 72 -6.95 -18.59 -4.18
C PRO A 72 -5.52 -18.07 -4.21
N ARG A 73 -5.38 -16.74 -4.33
CA ARG A 73 -4.08 -16.08 -4.21
C ARG A 73 -3.55 -16.24 -2.78
N GLY A 74 -2.37 -16.85 -2.64
CA GLY A 74 -1.72 -17.13 -1.37
C GLY A 74 -1.49 -15.90 -0.48
N TRP A 75 -1.14 -16.17 0.79
CA TRP A 75 -0.71 -15.12 1.71
C TRP A 75 0.79 -14.88 1.54
N ASP A 76 1.12 -13.75 0.93
CA ASP A 76 2.52 -13.34 0.71
C ASP A 76 2.98 -12.34 1.78
N ILE A 77 4.29 -12.29 2.04
CA ILE A 77 4.91 -11.40 3.03
C ILE A 77 4.60 -9.94 2.70
N ASP A 78 4.63 -9.58 1.43
CA ASP A 78 4.31 -8.23 0.95
C ASP A 78 2.86 -7.84 1.28
N ARG A 79 1.94 -8.81 1.23
CA ARG A 79 0.52 -8.62 1.57
C ARG A 79 0.32 -8.45 3.07
N ILE A 80 1.09 -9.21 3.87
CA ILE A 80 1.09 -9.06 5.34
C ILE A 80 1.60 -7.67 5.72
N LEU A 81 2.70 -7.20 5.13
CA LEU A 81 3.26 -5.87 5.40
C LEU A 81 2.30 -4.75 4.97
N LEU A 82 1.67 -4.89 3.80
CA LEU A 82 0.70 -3.92 3.28
C LEU A 82 -0.51 -3.75 4.21
N LEU A 83 -0.94 -4.82 4.89
CA LEU A 83 -2.04 -4.76 5.85
C LEU A 83 -1.57 -4.37 7.25
N ALA A 84 -0.41 -4.86 7.69
CA ALA A 84 0.10 -4.66 9.05
C ALA A 84 0.43 -3.19 9.32
N ALA A 85 1.09 -2.49 8.39
CA ALA A 85 1.48 -1.09 8.56
C ALA A 85 0.28 -0.16 8.90
N PRO A 86 -0.81 -0.11 8.10
CA PRO A 86 -1.96 0.74 8.41
C PRO A 86 -2.71 0.28 9.67
N VAL A 87 -2.82 -1.03 9.91
CA VAL A 87 -3.50 -1.56 11.10
C VAL A 87 -2.76 -1.18 12.38
N THR A 88 -1.43 -1.30 12.41
CA THR A 88 -0.64 -0.85 13.56
C THR A 88 -0.73 0.66 13.76
N GLY A 89 -0.77 1.44 12.69
CA GLY A 89 -0.99 2.89 12.76
C GLY A 89 -2.34 3.25 13.38
N ALA A 90 -3.42 2.56 13.00
CA ALA A 90 -4.75 2.75 13.59
C ALA A 90 -4.78 2.39 15.09
N VAL A 91 -4.15 1.28 15.47
CA VAL A 91 -4.02 0.88 16.89
C VAL A 91 -3.26 1.94 17.68
N ALA A 92 -2.19 2.52 17.12
CA ALA A 92 -1.43 3.59 17.76
C ALA A 92 -2.29 4.84 18.02
N ILE A 93 -3.13 5.23 17.05
CA ILE A 93 -4.06 6.35 17.20
C ILE A 93 -5.06 6.06 18.32
N VAL A 94 -5.66 4.87 18.36
CA VAL A 94 -6.63 4.49 19.40
C VAL A 94 -6.00 4.51 20.79
N LEU A 95 -4.83 3.89 20.96
CA LEU A 95 -4.10 3.89 22.24
C LEU A 95 -3.69 5.30 22.67
N SER A 96 -3.32 6.14 21.72
CA SER A 96 -2.99 7.54 21.96
C SER A 96 -4.20 8.36 22.46
N VAL A 97 -5.37 8.20 21.83
CA VAL A 97 -6.61 8.86 22.27
C VAL A 97 -7.01 8.37 23.68
N VAL A 98 -6.88 7.07 23.95
CA VAL A 98 -7.16 6.50 25.27
C VAL A 98 -6.22 7.06 26.35
N SER A 99 -4.93 7.24 26.05
CA SER A 99 -3.97 7.87 26.98
C SER A 99 -4.33 9.33 27.28
N LEU A 100 -4.80 10.10 26.28
CA LEU A 100 -5.26 11.48 26.48
C LEU A 100 -6.50 11.57 27.38
N ILE A 101 -7.46 10.64 27.22
CA ILE A 101 -8.69 10.58 28.03
C ILE A 101 -8.38 10.20 29.49
N LEU A 102 -7.39 9.33 29.71
CA LEU A 102 -6.98 8.86 31.05
C LEU A 102 -6.12 9.87 31.85
N ARG A 103 -5.96 11.11 31.36
CA ARG A 103 -5.20 12.21 32.00
C ARG A 103 -3.71 11.93 32.23
N ASP A 104 -3.10 11.15 31.34
CA ASP A 104 -1.64 11.04 31.27
C ASP A 104 -0.96 12.35 30.85
N PRO A 105 0.37 12.50 31.02
CA PRO A 105 1.10 13.65 30.49
C PRO A 105 0.73 13.86 29.01
N PRO A 106 0.05 14.98 28.67
CA PRO A 106 -0.61 15.18 27.38
C PRO A 106 0.37 15.13 26.20
N ARG A 107 1.66 15.32 26.50
CA ARG A 107 2.78 15.18 25.56
C ARG A 107 2.87 13.77 24.96
N LEU A 108 2.81 12.72 25.78
CA LEU A 108 2.98 11.34 25.29
C LEU A 108 1.80 10.91 24.41
N GLY A 109 0.57 11.26 24.82
CA GLY A 109 -0.62 11.06 24.00
C GLY A 109 -0.51 11.77 22.65
N ALA A 110 -0.18 13.06 22.64
CA ALA A 110 -0.04 13.83 21.41
C ALA A 110 1.03 13.29 20.45
N TYR A 111 2.19 12.88 20.97
CA TYR A 111 3.25 12.27 20.14
C TYR A 111 2.81 10.96 19.51
N GLY A 112 2.06 10.11 20.23
CA GLY A 112 1.49 8.89 19.68
C GLY A 112 0.50 9.15 18.53
N THR A 113 -0.36 10.16 18.67
CA THR A 113 -1.32 10.52 17.61
C THR A 113 -0.59 11.02 16.37
N MET A 114 0.40 11.91 16.55
CA MET A 114 1.19 12.46 15.45
C MET A 114 1.96 11.37 14.71
N MET A 115 2.57 10.42 15.44
CA MET A 115 3.28 9.30 14.83
C MET A 115 2.33 8.38 14.05
N GLY A 116 1.18 8.00 14.63
CA GLY A 116 0.19 7.18 13.94
C GLY A 116 -0.40 7.85 12.69
N LEU A 117 -0.75 9.14 12.78
CA LEU A 117 -1.23 9.93 11.65
C LEU A 117 -0.16 10.08 10.57
N SER A 118 1.09 10.33 10.96
CA SER A 118 2.20 10.45 10.01
C SER A 118 2.43 9.17 9.21
N ALA A 119 2.28 7.99 9.81
CA ALA A 119 2.41 6.71 9.11
C ALA A 119 1.33 6.55 8.03
N ILE A 120 0.08 6.91 8.33
CA ILE A 120 -1.03 6.85 7.36
C ILE A 120 -0.82 7.86 6.22
N VAL A 121 -0.47 9.10 6.56
CA VAL A 121 -0.22 10.16 5.56
C VAL A 121 0.97 9.80 4.68
N PHE A 122 2.07 9.31 5.26
CA PHE A 122 3.26 8.88 4.51
C PHE A 122 2.93 7.76 3.51
N GLN A 123 2.16 6.76 3.95
CA GLN A 123 1.68 5.69 3.07
C GLN A 123 0.88 6.25 1.89
N PHE A 124 -0.03 7.19 2.14
CA PHE A 124 -0.87 7.78 1.10
C PHE A 124 -0.07 8.65 0.12
N VAL A 125 0.85 9.47 0.64
CA VAL A 125 1.74 10.33 -0.18
C VAL A 125 2.61 9.48 -1.10
N TRP A 126 3.12 8.34 -0.63
CA TRP A 126 3.90 7.43 -1.45
C TRP A 126 3.12 6.94 -2.67
N TRP A 127 1.87 6.51 -2.49
CA TRP A 127 1.01 6.07 -3.59
C TRP A 127 0.73 7.18 -4.62
N ILE A 128 0.60 8.43 -4.17
CA ILE A 128 0.46 9.57 -5.08
C ILE A 128 1.73 9.74 -5.93
N VAL A 129 2.92 9.63 -5.33
CA VAL A 129 4.19 9.73 -6.05
C VAL A 129 4.30 8.62 -7.11
N VAL A 130 3.97 7.38 -6.75
CA VAL A 130 3.97 6.24 -7.68
C VAL A 130 2.96 6.46 -8.82
N LEU A 131 1.77 6.97 -8.53
CA LEU A 131 0.75 7.28 -9.54
C LEU A 131 1.24 8.34 -10.53
N ILE A 132 1.83 9.43 -10.03
CA ILE A 132 2.40 10.48 -10.88
C ILE A 132 3.51 9.91 -11.76
N ALA A 133 4.43 9.12 -11.19
CA ALA A 133 5.50 8.47 -11.93
C ALA A 133 4.95 7.53 -13.02
N ALA A 134 3.89 6.76 -12.74
CA ALA A 134 3.25 5.88 -13.70
C ALA A 134 2.61 6.66 -14.86
N VAL A 135 1.95 7.79 -14.57
CA VAL A 135 1.37 8.66 -15.61
C VAL A 135 2.48 9.26 -16.48
N LEU A 136 3.55 9.78 -15.88
CA LEU A 136 4.70 10.33 -16.63
C LEU A 136 5.35 9.26 -17.52
N LEU A 137 5.49 8.04 -17.02
CA LEU A 137 6.00 6.91 -17.78
C LEU A 137 5.08 6.56 -18.96
N LEU A 138 3.77 6.56 -18.76
CA LEU A 138 2.79 6.29 -19.83
C LEU A 138 2.80 7.38 -20.91
N VAL A 139 2.87 8.65 -20.51
CA VAL A 139 3.03 9.78 -21.45
C VAL A 139 4.32 9.62 -22.25
N SER A 140 5.44 9.33 -21.58
CA SER A 140 6.73 9.08 -22.23
C SER A 140 6.66 7.94 -23.25
N ILE A 141 5.96 6.85 -22.94
CA ILE A 141 5.77 5.73 -23.88
C ILE A 141 4.94 6.15 -25.08
N ILE A 142 3.84 6.88 -24.89
CA ILE A 142 2.97 7.34 -25.98
C ILE A 142 3.71 8.30 -26.90
N GLU A 143 4.45 9.27 -26.34
CA GLU A 143 5.27 10.22 -27.11
C GLU A 143 6.33 9.47 -27.94
N ASN A 144 7.03 8.52 -27.32
CA ASN A 144 8.06 7.74 -28.01
C ASN A 144 7.49 6.85 -29.12
N MET A 145 6.33 6.21 -28.88
CA MET A 145 5.61 5.47 -29.93
C MET A 145 5.12 6.40 -31.04
N GLY A 146 4.61 7.59 -30.70
CA GLY A 146 4.18 8.61 -31.66
C GLY A 146 5.30 9.05 -32.60
N ASP A 147 6.50 9.28 -32.08
CA ASP A 147 7.68 9.61 -32.89
C ASP A 147 8.11 8.45 -33.80
N ILE A 148 8.09 7.21 -33.28
CA ILE A 148 8.46 6.00 -34.04
C ILE A 148 7.45 5.72 -35.16
N PHE A 149 6.14 5.78 -34.88
CA PHE A 149 5.09 5.56 -35.88
C PHE A 149 4.94 6.74 -36.84
N GLY A 150 5.08 7.98 -36.35
CA GLY A 150 5.09 9.19 -37.17
C GLY A 150 6.25 9.21 -38.16
N GLY A 151 7.44 8.78 -37.74
CA GLY A 151 8.60 8.60 -38.63
C GLY A 151 8.41 7.47 -39.64
N LEU A 152 7.84 6.33 -39.22
CA LEU A 152 7.63 5.15 -40.07
C LEU A 152 6.56 5.39 -41.15
N PHE A 153 5.43 6.02 -40.80
CA PHE A 153 4.34 6.29 -41.75
C PHE A 153 4.52 7.62 -42.51
N GLY A 154 5.12 8.63 -41.89
CA GLY A 154 5.44 9.90 -42.54
C GLY A 154 6.54 9.76 -43.60
N GLY A 155 7.52 8.89 -43.37
CA GLY A 155 8.55 8.56 -44.37
C GLY A 155 8.06 7.66 -45.51
N PHE A 156 7.00 6.87 -45.30
CA PHE A 156 6.42 5.99 -46.32
C PHE A 156 5.43 6.71 -47.25
N TRP A 157 4.73 7.74 -46.78
CA TRP A 157 3.74 8.52 -47.55
C TRP A 157 4.24 9.90 -48.03
N GLY A 158 5.42 10.33 -47.60
CA GLY A 158 5.98 11.67 -47.86
C GLY A 158 7.05 11.76 -48.96
N GLY A 159 7.18 10.74 -49.82
CA GLY A 159 8.09 10.70 -50.97
C GLY A 159 7.35 10.72 -52.29
#